data_AF-B4VW46-F1
#
_entry.id   AF-B4VW46-F1
#
_cell.length_a   1.000
_cell.length_b   1.000
_cell.length_c   1.000
_cell.angle_alpha   90.00
_cell.angle_beta   90.00
_cell.angle_gamma   90.00
#
_symmetry.space_group_name_H-M   'P 1'
#
loop_
_entity.id
_entity.type
_entity.pdbx_description
1 polymer ?
#
loop_
_entity_poly.entity_id
_entity_poly.type
_entity_poly.pdbx_seq_one_letter_code
_entity_poly.pdbx_strand_id
1 'polypeptide(L)'
;MQANYSVSDIQQLFEFLKNQGTFQFPSLENGLFAAALLKSDTEYTDYTSVWVRDNLYIAHAHYVMGEVKIALKTVKALISYFNKYRWRFIKIIEGEADPQNVMERPHVRFDGKNLAEINQKWAHAQNDALGFFLWFYCQLATQGLLNPEADDFAVLTLFPHYFQAIRYWQDEDSGHWEETRKLEASSVGGVVAGLKALQTLLNQREKWSEIQECDRAFSPSFLTELIAQGESTLETILPAECIQPEPKKNRPYDTALLFLIYPLQLVPEDTASMTDSTLDCNLVLLEKITISSRR
;
A
#
# COMPACT_ATOMS: atom_id res chain seq x y z
N MET A 1 -8.67 -11.95 -32.08
CA MET A 1 -10.00 -12.47 -31.69
C MET A 1 -10.36 -11.79 -30.37
N GLN A 2 -11.24 -10.79 -30.37
CA GLN A 2 -11.83 -10.32 -29.11
C GLN A 2 -12.90 -11.33 -28.74
N ALA A 3 -12.72 -12.06 -27.64
CA ALA A 3 -13.78 -12.87 -27.10
C ALA A 3 -14.84 -11.91 -26.54
N ASN A 4 -16.05 -11.97 -27.11
CA ASN A 4 -17.19 -11.21 -26.62
C ASN A 4 -17.76 -11.95 -25.42
N TYR A 5 -17.30 -11.61 -24.21
CA TYR A 5 -17.90 -12.09 -22.98
C TYR A 5 -19.09 -11.20 -22.61
N SER A 6 -20.21 -11.83 -22.23
CA SER A 6 -21.38 -11.15 -21.67
C SER A 6 -21.26 -11.01 -20.15
N VAL A 7 -22.06 -10.13 -19.55
CA VAL A 7 -22.19 -10.04 -18.08
C VAL A 7 -22.61 -11.39 -17.48
N SER A 8 -23.46 -12.14 -18.19
CA SER A 8 -23.89 -13.47 -17.77
C SER A 8 -22.73 -14.47 -17.74
N ASP A 9 -21.81 -14.41 -18.70
CA ASP A 9 -20.64 -15.30 -18.72
C ASP A 9 -19.72 -15.03 -17.52
N ILE A 10 -19.53 -13.76 -17.16
CA ILE A 10 -18.74 -13.35 -15.99
C ILE A 10 -19.42 -13.82 -14.70
N GLN A 11 -20.74 -13.67 -14.59
CA GLN A 11 -21.50 -14.13 -13.42
C GLN A 11 -21.41 -15.65 -13.26
N GLN A 12 -21.57 -16.42 -14.33
CA GLN A 12 -21.45 -17.88 -14.31
C GLN A 12 -20.04 -18.32 -13.92
N LEU A 13 -19.00 -17.68 -14.47
CA LEU A 13 -17.61 -17.96 -14.09
C LEU A 13 -17.38 -17.65 -12.61
N PHE A 14 -17.90 -16.52 -12.13
CA PHE A 14 -17.77 -16.13 -10.73
C PHE A 14 -18.44 -17.13 -9.78
N GLU A 15 -19.67 -17.57 -10.10
CA GLU A 15 -20.38 -18.60 -9.34
C GLU A 15 -19.64 -19.94 -9.36
N PHE A 16 -19.12 -20.34 -10.53
CA PHE A 16 -18.30 -21.53 -10.65
C PHE A 16 -17.06 -21.46 -9.73
N LEU A 17 -16.29 -20.38 -9.79
CA LEU A 17 -15.09 -20.19 -8.96
C LEU A 17 -15.42 -20.14 -7.47
N LYS A 18 -16.55 -19.52 -7.11
CA LYS A 18 -17.06 -19.52 -5.72
C LYS A 18 -17.37 -20.94 -5.25
N ASN A 19 -18.04 -21.74 -6.07
CA ASN A 19 -18.36 -23.14 -5.76
C ASN A 19 -17.12 -24.04 -5.66
N GLN A 20 -16.05 -23.70 -6.38
CA GLN A 20 -14.74 -24.37 -6.25
C GLN A 20 -13.93 -23.90 -5.03
N GLY A 21 -14.44 -22.93 -4.25
CA GLY A 21 -13.73 -22.39 -3.09
C GLY A 21 -12.52 -21.52 -3.46
N THR A 22 -12.40 -21.07 -4.72
CA THR A 22 -11.25 -20.29 -5.21
C THR A 22 -11.05 -18.97 -4.45
N PHE A 23 -12.13 -18.41 -3.89
CA PHE A 23 -12.10 -17.16 -3.13
C PHE A 23 -11.98 -17.38 -1.60
N GLN A 24 -11.70 -18.61 -1.16
CA GLN A 24 -11.45 -18.91 0.25
C GLN A 24 -9.97 -18.72 0.56
N PHE A 25 -9.66 -17.68 1.33
CA PHE A 25 -8.31 -17.39 1.81
C PHE A 25 -8.23 -17.77 3.30
N PRO A 26 -7.50 -18.84 3.66
CA PRO A 26 -7.28 -19.16 5.07
C PRO A 26 -6.51 -18.04 5.77
N SER A 27 -7.06 -17.55 6.87
CA SER A 27 -6.42 -16.54 7.72
C SER A 27 -5.89 -17.16 9.01
N LEU A 28 -4.86 -16.53 9.57
CA LEU A 28 -4.37 -16.76 10.91
C LEU A 28 -5.42 -16.28 11.94
N GLU A 29 -5.29 -16.71 13.19
CA GLU A 29 -6.23 -16.35 14.26
C GLU A 29 -6.40 -14.83 14.45
N ASN A 30 -5.36 -14.05 14.17
CA ASN A 30 -5.39 -12.59 14.23
C ASN A 30 -5.94 -11.91 12.97
N GLY A 31 -6.29 -12.65 11.92
CA GLY A 31 -6.88 -12.12 10.68
C GLY A 31 -5.86 -11.75 9.60
N LEU A 32 -4.57 -12.04 9.79
CA LEU A 32 -3.58 -11.93 8.73
C LEU A 32 -3.58 -13.17 7.82
N PHE A 33 -3.10 -13.02 6.60
CA PHE A 33 -2.98 -14.05 5.58
C PHE A 33 -1.51 -14.33 5.30
N ALA A 34 -1.11 -15.59 5.44
CA ALA A 34 0.23 -16.06 5.10
C ALA A 34 0.40 -16.12 3.58
N ALA A 35 1.59 -15.75 3.08
CA ALA A 35 1.86 -15.76 1.64
C ALA A 35 1.89 -17.18 1.05
N ALA A 36 2.14 -18.21 1.87
CA ALA A 36 2.06 -19.60 1.48
C ALA A 36 1.28 -20.40 2.54
N LEU A 37 0.33 -21.21 2.08
CA LEU A 37 -0.37 -22.17 2.94
C LEU A 37 0.59 -23.31 3.28
N LEU A 38 0.77 -23.57 4.58
CA LEU A 38 1.45 -24.77 5.08
C LEU A 38 0.59 -25.97 4.67
N LYS A 39 0.94 -26.64 3.56
CA LYS A 39 0.53 -28.03 3.37
C LYS A 39 1.33 -28.85 4.38
N SER A 40 0.65 -29.74 5.08
CA SER A 40 1.12 -30.54 6.23
C SER A 40 2.41 -31.36 6.04
N ASP A 41 3.04 -31.35 4.86
CA ASP A 41 4.17 -32.20 4.51
C ASP A 41 5.52 -31.47 4.42
N THR A 42 5.60 -30.18 4.79
CA THR A 42 6.87 -29.45 4.85
C THR A 42 7.23 -29.05 6.28
N GLU A 43 7.72 -30.03 7.04
CA GLU A 43 8.17 -29.95 8.43
C GLU A 43 9.40 -29.05 8.70
N TYR A 44 9.85 -28.23 7.75
CA TYR A 44 11.15 -27.54 7.88
C TYR A 44 11.16 -26.03 8.06
N THR A 45 10.02 -25.34 8.03
CA THR A 45 9.97 -23.96 8.56
C THR A 45 8.57 -23.58 9.02
N ASP A 46 8.41 -23.41 10.32
CA ASP A 46 7.22 -22.92 11.01
C ASP A 46 6.93 -21.42 10.72
N TYR A 47 7.38 -20.89 9.57
CA TYR A 47 7.28 -19.48 9.24
C TYR A 47 5.98 -19.18 8.50
N THR A 48 4.98 -18.72 9.23
CA THR A 48 3.82 -18.00 8.68
C THR A 48 4.21 -16.58 8.27
N SER A 49 5.13 -16.46 7.31
CA SER A 49 5.53 -15.16 6.78
C SER A 49 4.34 -14.47 6.13
N VAL A 50 4.12 -13.22 6.51
CA VAL A 50 3.08 -12.34 5.94
C VAL A 50 3.75 -11.09 5.39
N TRP A 51 3.12 -10.51 4.37
CA TRP A 51 3.50 -9.22 3.80
C TRP A 51 2.37 -8.23 4.06
N VAL A 52 2.74 -6.99 4.40
CA VAL A 52 1.80 -5.89 4.62
C VAL A 52 0.95 -5.66 3.36
N ARG A 53 1.59 -5.52 2.19
CA ARG A 53 0.92 -5.28 0.90
C ARG A 53 -0.11 -6.37 0.57
N ASP A 54 0.30 -7.64 0.61
CA ASP A 54 -0.56 -8.78 0.29
C ASP A 54 -1.80 -8.82 1.19
N ASN A 55 -1.61 -8.59 2.48
CA ASN A 55 -2.70 -8.53 3.45
C ASN A 55 -3.66 -7.38 3.17
N LEU A 56 -3.16 -6.23 2.72
CA LEU A 56 -4.01 -5.09 2.35
C LEU A 56 -4.80 -5.35 1.07
N TYR A 57 -4.22 -6.01 0.07
CA TYR A 57 -4.96 -6.39 -1.13
C TYR A 57 -6.06 -7.42 -0.84
N ILE A 58 -5.75 -8.43 -0.04
CA ILE A 58 -6.76 -9.42 0.37
C ILE A 58 -7.85 -8.75 1.21
N ALA A 59 -7.47 -7.91 2.18
CA ALA A 59 -8.42 -7.19 3.02
C ALA A 59 -9.30 -6.23 2.20
N HIS A 60 -8.72 -5.51 1.25
CA HIS A 60 -9.46 -4.62 0.34
C HIS A 60 -10.42 -5.42 -0.55
N ALA A 61 -10.01 -6.55 -1.10
CA ALA A 61 -10.88 -7.43 -1.87
C ALA A 61 -12.08 -7.91 -1.03
N HIS A 62 -11.85 -8.34 0.21
CA HIS A 62 -12.94 -8.69 1.13
C HIS A 62 -13.85 -7.50 1.43
N TYR A 63 -13.29 -6.31 1.66
CA TYR A 63 -14.08 -5.09 1.85
C TYR A 63 -15.00 -4.79 0.65
N VAL A 64 -14.48 -4.85 -0.58
CA VAL A 64 -15.26 -4.66 -1.82
C VAL A 64 -16.38 -5.71 -1.95
N MET A 65 -16.13 -6.94 -1.50
CA MET A 65 -17.11 -8.02 -1.49
C MET A 65 -18.13 -7.94 -0.34
N GLY A 66 -18.06 -6.92 0.52
CA GLY A 66 -18.94 -6.75 1.68
C GLY A 66 -18.55 -7.56 2.93
N GLU A 67 -17.43 -8.28 2.88
CA GLU A 67 -16.84 -9.05 3.99
C GLU A 67 -16.05 -8.12 4.95
N VAL A 68 -16.67 -7.00 5.35
CA VAL A 68 -16.02 -5.90 6.09
C VAL A 68 -15.33 -6.36 7.37
N LYS A 69 -15.90 -7.35 8.08
CA LYS A 69 -15.32 -7.88 9.32
C LYS A 69 -13.93 -8.49 9.11
N ILE A 70 -13.70 -9.13 7.95
CA ILE A 70 -12.39 -9.70 7.61
C ILE A 70 -11.40 -8.56 7.41
N ALA A 71 -11.77 -7.57 6.61
CA ALA A 71 -10.93 -6.41 6.34
C ALA A 71 -10.53 -5.66 7.63
N LEU A 72 -11.49 -5.41 8.51
CA LEU A 72 -11.26 -4.76 9.81
C LEU A 72 -10.30 -5.56 10.70
N LYS A 73 -10.43 -6.88 10.71
CA LYS A 73 -9.56 -7.75 11.51
C LYS A 73 -8.11 -7.67 11.01
N THR A 74 -7.90 -7.71 9.70
CA THR A 74 -6.57 -7.59 9.08
C THR A 74 -5.91 -6.25 9.39
N VAL A 75 -6.59 -5.12 9.17
CA VAL A 75 -5.98 -3.79 9.41
C VAL A 75 -5.69 -3.54 10.90
N LYS A 76 -6.51 -4.08 11.81
CA LYS A 76 -6.27 -4.04 13.25
C LYS A 76 -5.03 -4.84 13.66
N ALA A 77 -4.80 -6.00 13.05
CA ALA A 77 -3.59 -6.78 13.29
C ALA A 77 -2.34 -6.04 12.77
N LEU A 78 -2.44 -5.39 11.60
CA LEU A 78 -1.34 -4.60 11.03
C LEU A 78 -0.99 -3.38 11.90
N ILE A 79 -1.96 -2.60 12.38
CA ILE A 79 -1.65 -1.45 13.26
C ILE A 79 -1.08 -1.91 14.60
N SER A 80 -1.55 -3.05 15.14
CA SER A 80 -0.99 -3.64 16.36
C SER A 80 0.48 -4.02 16.17
N TYR A 81 0.83 -4.58 15.01
CA TYR A 81 2.20 -4.88 14.64
C TYR A 81 3.05 -3.60 14.51
N PHE A 82 2.57 -2.58 13.82
CA PHE A 82 3.29 -1.31 13.72
C PHE A 82 3.46 -0.62 15.08
N ASN A 83 2.46 -0.70 15.98
CA ASN A 83 2.60 -0.19 17.34
C ASN A 83 3.73 -0.90 18.10
N LYS A 84 3.77 -2.24 18.02
CA LYS A 84 4.81 -3.07 18.66
C LYS A 84 6.23 -2.71 18.19
N TYR A 85 6.40 -2.37 16.91
CA TYR A 85 7.69 -2.01 16.32
C TYR A 85 7.84 -0.54 15.95
N ARG A 86 7.03 0.35 16.57
CA ARG A 86 7.02 1.79 16.27
C ARG A 86 8.38 2.46 16.42
N TRP A 87 9.24 1.88 17.26
CA TRP A 87 10.63 2.31 17.45
C TRP A 87 11.44 2.34 16.15
N ARG A 88 11.10 1.56 15.12
CA ARG A 88 11.77 1.61 13.80
C ARG A 88 11.52 2.91 13.07
N PHE A 89 10.26 3.34 13.04
CA PHE A 89 9.88 4.64 12.51
C PHE A 89 10.62 5.73 13.28
N ILE A 90 10.54 5.66 14.62
CA ILE A 90 11.13 6.66 15.53
C ILE A 90 12.64 6.81 15.29
N LYS A 91 13.40 5.71 15.26
CA LYS A 91 14.85 5.77 15.04
C LYS A 91 15.24 6.42 13.71
N ILE A 92 14.49 6.16 12.64
CA ILE A 92 14.75 6.81 11.35
C ILE A 92 14.36 8.29 11.39
N ILE A 93 13.22 8.62 12.01
CA ILE A 93 12.77 10.01 12.19
C ILE A 93 13.80 10.83 13.00
N GLU A 94 14.41 10.23 14.02
CA GLU A 94 15.38 10.86 14.91
C GLU A 94 16.82 10.82 14.35
N GLY A 95 17.04 10.15 13.23
CA GLY A 95 18.38 9.98 12.64
C GLY A 95 19.29 9.02 13.41
N GLU A 96 18.73 8.18 14.28
CA GLU A 96 19.44 7.13 15.03
C GLU A 96 19.65 5.85 14.21
N ALA A 97 18.95 5.72 13.07
CA ALA A 97 19.06 4.61 12.14
C ALA A 97 19.20 5.12 10.69
N ASP A 98 19.92 4.38 9.86
CA ASP A 98 20.17 4.71 8.46
C ASP A 98 19.06 4.11 7.58
N PRO A 99 18.21 4.92 6.94
CA PRO A 99 17.19 4.42 6.03
C PRO A 99 17.78 3.75 4.78
N GLN A 100 19.07 3.91 4.45
CA GLN A 100 19.72 3.13 3.39
C GLN A 100 20.00 1.68 3.80
N ASN A 101 20.09 1.41 5.11
CA ASN A 101 20.06 0.06 5.63
C ASN A 101 18.60 -0.43 5.69
N VAL A 102 18.19 -1.16 4.65
CA VAL A 102 16.80 -1.64 4.52
C VAL A 102 16.31 -2.44 5.73
N MET A 103 17.21 -3.08 6.50
CA MET A 103 16.84 -3.83 7.70
C MET A 103 16.48 -2.96 8.90
N GLU A 104 16.76 -1.66 8.86
CA GLU A 104 16.41 -0.70 9.91
C GLU A 104 15.05 -0.04 9.66
N ARG A 105 14.56 -0.06 8.42
CA ARG A 105 13.22 0.41 8.05
C ARG A 105 12.12 -0.39 8.76
N PRO A 106 10.89 0.15 8.88
CA PRO A 106 9.73 -0.63 9.28
C PRO A 106 9.60 -1.90 8.44
N HIS A 107 9.56 -3.06 9.11
CA HIS A 107 9.53 -4.34 8.41
C HIS A 107 8.16 -4.61 7.80
N VAL A 108 8.11 -4.70 6.47
CA VAL A 108 6.93 -5.01 5.65
C VAL A 108 6.67 -6.51 5.48
N ARG A 109 7.64 -7.35 5.86
CA ARG A 109 7.55 -8.81 5.91
C ARG A 109 7.88 -9.27 7.32
N PHE A 110 7.03 -10.09 7.92
CA PHE A 110 7.21 -10.53 9.30
C PHE A 110 6.49 -11.86 9.56
N ASP A 111 6.68 -12.46 10.74
CA ASP A 111 5.91 -13.60 11.19
C ASP A 111 4.52 -13.14 11.64
N GLY A 112 3.52 -13.51 10.85
CA GLY A 112 2.14 -13.14 11.08
C GLY A 112 1.52 -13.78 12.32
N LYS A 113 1.99 -14.95 12.77
CA LYS A 113 1.41 -15.63 13.93
C LYS A 113 1.73 -14.89 15.22
N ASN A 114 3.00 -14.51 15.39
CA ASN A 114 3.47 -13.86 16.62
C ASN A 114 3.56 -12.33 16.51
N LEU A 115 3.19 -11.77 15.35
CA LEU A 115 3.45 -10.37 14.98
C LEU A 115 4.91 -10.04 15.32
N ALA A 116 5.83 -10.83 14.78
CA ALA A 116 7.24 -10.79 15.15
C ALA A 116 8.12 -10.62 13.93
N GLU A 117 9.15 -9.79 14.04
CA GLU A 117 10.11 -9.61 12.95
C GLU A 117 10.94 -10.88 12.74
N ILE A 118 11.23 -11.15 11.47
CA ILE A 118 12.05 -12.31 11.09
C ILE A 118 13.50 -11.85 11.04
N ASN A 119 14.38 -12.53 11.76
CA ASN A 119 15.82 -12.26 11.72
C ASN A 119 16.46 -12.83 10.45
N GLN A 120 16.04 -12.30 9.30
CA GLN A 120 16.53 -12.65 7.96
C GLN A 120 16.63 -11.36 7.15
N LYS A 121 17.72 -11.21 6.39
CA LYS A 121 17.86 -10.08 5.48
C LYS A 121 16.71 -10.07 4.46
N TRP A 122 16.03 -8.94 4.33
CA TRP A 122 14.93 -8.75 3.39
C TRP A 122 14.90 -7.33 2.81
N ALA A 123 14.21 -7.16 1.68
CA ALA A 123 14.04 -5.89 0.99
C ALA A 123 12.92 -5.03 1.63
N HIS A 124 13.07 -4.60 2.90
CA HIS A 124 12.00 -3.86 3.59
C HIS A 124 11.83 -2.40 3.15
N ALA A 125 12.65 -1.90 2.24
CA ALA A 125 12.40 -0.63 1.57
C ALA A 125 11.23 -0.81 0.59
N GLN A 126 9.99 -0.74 1.09
CA GLN A 126 8.77 -0.87 0.30
C GLN A 126 7.77 0.19 0.79
N ASN A 127 7.87 1.40 0.22
CA ASN A 127 7.05 2.53 0.65
C ASN A 127 5.60 2.37 0.16
N ASP A 128 5.39 1.63 -0.94
CA ASP A 128 4.07 1.22 -1.42
C ASP A 128 3.28 0.51 -0.30
N ALA A 129 3.86 -0.49 0.36
CA ALA A 129 3.18 -1.29 1.38
C ALA A 129 2.77 -0.45 2.60
N LEU A 130 3.64 0.48 3.02
CA LEU A 130 3.35 1.42 4.10
C LEU A 130 2.28 2.43 3.70
N GLY A 131 2.33 2.93 2.46
CA GLY A 131 1.33 3.83 1.89
C GLY A 131 -0.05 3.19 1.78
N PHE A 132 -0.14 1.97 1.26
CA PHE A 132 -1.38 1.20 1.20
C PHE A 132 -1.98 0.93 2.58
N PHE A 133 -1.14 0.68 3.60
CA PHE A 133 -1.64 0.50 4.96
C PHE A 133 -2.32 1.77 5.46
N LEU A 134 -1.61 2.90 5.35
CA LEU A 134 -2.13 4.19 5.80
C LEU A 134 -3.42 4.54 5.05
N TRP A 135 -3.42 4.36 3.72
CA TRP A 135 -4.58 4.58 2.88
C TRP A 135 -5.79 3.77 3.35
N PHE A 136 -5.64 2.44 3.43
CA PHE A 136 -6.80 1.59 3.68
C PHE A 136 -7.31 1.71 5.10
N TYR A 137 -6.42 1.83 6.08
CA TYR A 137 -6.80 2.09 7.47
C TYR A 137 -7.60 3.39 7.59
N CYS A 138 -7.10 4.49 7.02
CA CYS A 138 -7.78 5.79 7.06
C CYS A 138 -9.08 5.79 6.29
N GLN A 139 -9.21 5.06 5.18
CA GLN A 139 -10.47 4.90 4.44
C GLN A 139 -11.55 4.25 5.31
N LEU A 140 -11.25 3.10 5.93
CA LEU A 140 -12.18 2.40 6.82
C LEU A 140 -12.56 3.27 8.03
N ALA A 141 -11.60 4.01 8.58
CA ALA A 141 -11.84 4.93 9.68
C ALA A 141 -12.73 6.10 9.26
N THR A 142 -12.49 6.70 8.09
CA THR A 142 -13.28 7.80 7.54
C THR A 142 -14.75 7.41 7.39
N GLN A 143 -15.00 6.22 6.85
CA GLN A 143 -16.34 5.64 6.68
C GLN A 143 -17.02 5.22 7.99
N GLY A 144 -16.32 5.24 9.12
CA GLY A 144 -16.87 4.83 10.43
C GLY A 144 -17.01 3.33 10.64
N LEU A 145 -16.35 2.54 9.81
CA LEU A 145 -16.22 1.09 9.99
C LEU A 145 -15.18 0.76 11.07
N LEU A 146 -14.23 1.68 11.28
CA LEU A 146 -13.18 1.62 12.29
C LEU A 146 -13.16 2.94 13.08
N ASN A 147 -12.92 2.86 14.38
CA ASN A 147 -12.67 4.04 15.21
C ASN A 147 -11.26 3.92 15.77
N PRO A 148 -10.31 4.75 15.32
CA PRO A 148 -8.95 4.72 15.82
C PRO A 148 -8.91 5.12 17.30
N GLU A 149 -8.10 4.41 18.08
CA GLU A 149 -7.82 4.73 19.48
C GLU A 149 -6.61 5.67 19.61
N ALA A 150 -6.31 6.15 20.82
CA ALA A 150 -5.17 7.06 21.06
C ALA A 150 -3.83 6.45 20.58
N ASP A 151 -3.60 5.17 20.88
CA ASP A 151 -2.42 4.43 20.41
C ASP A 151 -2.39 4.29 18.87
N ASP A 152 -3.55 4.18 18.23
CA ASP A 152 -3.62 4.15 16.77
C ASP A 152 -3.19 5.50 16.19
N PHE A 153 -3.67 6.63 16.74
CA PHE A 153 -3.20 7.96 16.33
C PHE A 153 -1.71 8.17 16.58
N ALA A 154 -1.19 7.67 17.70
CA ALA A 154 0.25 7.70 17.98
C ALA A 154 1.07 6.95 16.91
N VAL A 155 0.53 5.85 16.36
CA VAL A 155 1.17 5.13 15.24
C VAL A 155 0.96 5.85 13.91
N LEU A 156 -0.25 6.30 13.60
CA LEU A 156 -0.57 6.98 12.34
C LEU A 156 0.26 8.26 12.16
N THR A 157 0.55 8.98 13.23
CA THR A 157 1.41 10.18 13.17
C THR A 157 2.86 9.88 12.79
N LEU A 158 3.33 8.65 12.99
CA LEU A 158 4.69 8.26 12.58
C LEU A 158 4.85 8.18 11.07
N PHE A 159 3.79 7.88 10.32
CA PHE A 159 3.89 7.66 8.87
C PHE A 159 4.30 8.93 8.12
N PRO A 160 3.62 10.09 8.26
CA PRO A 160 4.06 11.34 7.62
C PRO A 160 5.50 11.73 7.99
N HIS A 161 5.88 11.62 9.27
CA HIS A 161 7.24 11.95 9.71
C HIS A 161 8.28 11.00 9.12
N TYR A 162 7.99 9.70 9.05
CA TYR A 162 8.87 8.73 8.43
C TYR A 162 9.03 8.99 6.93
N PHE A 163 7.93 9.22 6.21
CA PHE A 163 7.95 9.53 4.78
C PHE A 163 8.73 10.82 4.49
N GLN A 164 8.62 11.83 5.35
CA GLN A 164 9.46 13.03 5.29
C GLN A 164 10.94 12.71 5.54
N ALA A 165 11.25 11.91 6.57
CA ALA A 165 12.63 11.58 6.95
C ALA A 165 13.38 10.82 5.85
N ILE A 166 12.71 9.88 5.18
CA ILE A 166 13.30 9.17 4.03
C ILE A 166 13.23 9.96 2.72
N ARG A 167 12.51 11.09 2.70
CA ARG A 167 12.17 11.85 1.49
C ARG A 167 11.55 10.94 0.43
N TYR A 168 10.40 10.35 0.75
CA TYR A 168 9.78 9.27 -0.05
C TYR A 168 9.62 9.58 -1.55
N TRP A 169 9.51 10.86 -1.92
CA TRP A 169 9.43 11.34 -3.30
C TRP A 169 10.76 11.26 -4.08
N GLN A 170 11.84 10.89 -3.42
CA GLN A 170 13.18 10.71 -3.99
C GLN A 170 13.85 9.40 -3.54
N ASP A 171 13.20 8.66 -2.64
CA ASP A 171 13.74 7.43 -2.08
C ASP A 171 13.64 6.30 -3.10
N GLU A 172 14.77 5.69 -3.41
CA GLU A 172 14.80 4.46 -4.20
C GLU A 172 14.42 3.28 -3.30
N ASP A 173 13.33 2.60 -3.65
CA ASP A 173 12.79 1.47 -2.91
C ASP A 173 12.62 0.24 -3.78
N SER A 174 12.35 -0.89 -3.15
CA SER A 174 12.23 -2.21 -3.76
C SER A 174 10.83 -2.53 -4.25
N GLY A 175 9.83 -1.69 -3.96
CA GLY A 175 8.53 -1.75 -4.59
C GLY A 175 7.72 -3.04 -4.44
N HIS A 176 6.81 -3.23 -5.39
CA HIS A 176 5.97 -4.43 -5.52
C HIS A 176 6.75 -5.72 -5.78
N TRP A 177 7.89 -5.61 -6.45
CA TRP A 177 8.58 -6.76 -7.04
C TRP A 177 9.87 -7.18 -6.33
N GLU A 178 10.28 -6.44 -5.29
CA GLU A 178 11.49 -6.70 -4.50
C GLU A 178 12.79 -6.68 -5.33
N GLU A 179 12.81 -5.86 -6.38
CA GLU A 179 13.89 -5.81 -7.35
C GLU A 179 14.97 -4.77 -6.97
N THR A 180 15.83 -4.44 -7.95
CA THR A 180 16.77 -3.32 -7.85
C THR A 180 16.02 -2.06 -7.45
N ARG A 181 16.47 -1.45 -6.36
CA ARG A 181 15.83 -0.24 -5.83
C ARG A 181 15.81 0.87 -6.86
N LYS A 182 14.68 1.55 -6.99
CA LYS A 182 14.46 2.64 -7.93
C LYS A 182 13.35 3.56 -7.43
N LEU A 183 13.26 4.76 -7.99
CA LEU A 183 12.16 5.66 -7.68
C LEU A 183 10.92 5.21 -8.48
N GLU A 184 10.04 4.48 -7.79
CA GLU A 184 8.85 3.83 -8.34
C GLU A 184 7.61 4.74 -8.22
N ALA A 185 6.97 5.04 -9.34
CA ALA A 185 5.72 5.81 -9.35
C ALA A 185 4.62 5.11 -8.57
N SER A 186 4.55 3.77 -8.63
CA SER A 186 3.58 3.00 -7.86
C SER A 186 3.80 3.11 -6.35
N SER A 187 5.05 3.15 -5.88
CA SER A 187 5.42 3.41 -4.48
C SER A 187 5.12 4.84 -4.05
N VAL A 188 5.55 5.84 -4.82
CA VAL A 188 5.27 7.26 -4.54
C VAL A 188 3.76 7.51 -4.49
N GLY A 189 3.02 6.93 -5.43
CA GLY A 189 1.57 7.01 -5.48
C GLY A 189 0.91 6.35 -4.26
N GLY A 190 1.33 5.14 -3.87
CA GLY A 190 0.84 4.51 -2.64
C GLY A 190 0.96 5.41 -1.41
N VAL A 191 2.10 6.11 -1.26
CA VAL A 191 2.30 7.08 -0.17
C VAL A 191 1.39 8.29 -0.31
N VAL A 192 1.28 8.90 -1.50
CA VAL A 192 0.39 10.05 -1.75
C VAL A 192 -1.07 9.70 -1.40
N ALA A 193 -1.56 8.52 -1.81
CA ALA A 193 -2.91 8.08 -1.45
C ALA A 193 -3.08 7.90 0.07
N GLY A 194 -2.07 7.35 0.75
CA GLY A 194 -2.07 7.21 2.21
C GLY A 194 -2.15 8.55 2.91
N LEU A 195 -1.31 9.51 2.53
CA LEU A 195 -1.29 10.85 3.12
C LEU A 195 -2.59 11.62 2.86
N LYS A 196 -3.16 11.51 1.64
CA LYS A 196 -4.48 12.08 1.31
C LYS A 196 -5.60 11.45 2.14
N ALA A 197 -5.59 10.13 2.32
CA ALA A 197 -6.59 9.45 3.15
C ALA A 197 -6.50 9.88 4.62
N LEU A 198 -5.28 10.03 5.15
CA LEU A 198 -5.06 10.57 6.49
C LEU A 198 -5.57 12.01 6.60
N GLN A 199 -5.27 12.87 5.62
CA GLN A 199 -5.78 14.24 5.60
C GLN A 199 -7.31 14.28 5.63
N THR A 200 -7.97 13.45 4.82
CA THR A 200 -9.43 13.32 4.80
C THR A 200 -9.99 12.89 6.15
N LEU A 201 -9.40 11.86 6.78
CA LEU A 201 -9.82 11.38 8.09
C LEU A 201 -9.78 12.51 9.15
N LEU A 202 -8.69 13.27 9.18
CA LEU A 202 -8.48 14.34 10.15
C LEU A 202 -9.42 15.51 9.96
N ASN A 203 -9.65 15.91 8.71
CA ASN A 203 -10.58 16.98 8.36
C ASN A 203 -12.03 16.60 8.65
N GLN A 204 -12.48 15.43 8.21
CA GLN A 204 -13.90 15.04 8.29
C GLN A 204 -14.37 14.82 9.73
N ARG A 205 -13.47 14.35 10.60
CA ARG A 205 -13.81 14.00 11.99
C ARG A 205 -13.34 15.02 13.02
N GLU A 206 -12.79 16.16 12.56
CA GLU A 206 -12.19 17.18 13.42
C GLU A 206 -11.12 16.60 14.37
N LYS A 207 -10.43 15.53 13.94
CA LYS A 207 -9.48 14.75 14.75
C LYS A 207 -8.10 15.39 14.87
N TRP A 208 -7.96 16.62 14.38
CA TRP A 208 -6.71 17.37 14.50
C TRP A 208 -6.30 17.57 15.96
N SER A 209 -7.25 17.70 16.90
CA SER A 209 -6.96 17.79 18.35
C SER A 209 -6.31 16.52 18.90
N GLU A 210 -6.79 15.33 18.50
CA GLU A 210 -6.22 14.04 18.94
C GLU A 210 -4.78 13.86 18.46
N ILE A 211 -4.45 14.36 17.27
CA ILE A 211 -3.05 14.42 16.81
C ILE A 211 -2.22 15.41 17.63
N GLN A 212 -2.78 16.55 18.06
CA GLN A 212 -2.03 17.52 18.87
C GLN A 212 -1.66 16.97 20.26
N GLU A 213 -2.38 15.97 20.75
CA GLU A 213 -2.09 15.26 22.00
C GLU A 213 -1.00 14.19 21.85
N CYS A 214 -0.64 13.83 20.62
CA CYS A 214 0.43 12.86 20.35
C CYS A 214 1.82 13.52 20.40
N ASP A 215 2.83 12.78 20.87
CA ASP A 215 4.23 13.24 20.96
C ASP A 215 4.80 13.80 19.64
N ARG A 216 4.24 13.36 18.50
CA ARG A 216 4.66 13.76 17.15
C ARG A 216 3.55 14.44 16.37
N ALA A 217 2.87 15.37 17.03
CA ALA A 217 1.93 16.27 16.39
C ALA A 217 2.53 16.94 15.15
N PHE A 218 1.69 17.16 14.14
CA PHE A 218 2.05 17.93 12.95
C PHE A 218 0.89 18.84 12.53
N SER A 219 1.19 19.85 11.72
CA SER A 219 0.19 20.80 11.22
C SER A 219 -0.48 20.31 9.94
N PRO A 220 -1.69 20.81 9.61
CA PRO A 220 -2.29 20.57 8.30
C PRO A 220 -1.37 20.99 7.13
N SER A 221 -0.61 22.07 7.28
CA SER A 221 0.31 22.55 6.24
C SER A 221 1.44 21.56 5.98
N PHE A 222 2.01 20.94 7.02
CA PHE A 222 3.04 19.91 6.88
C PHE A 222 2.55 18.75 6.01
N LEU A 223 1.33 18.27 6.26
CA LEU A 223 0.76 17.17 5.49
C LEU A 223 0.50 17.57 4.02
N THR A 224 -0.02 18.78 3.79
CA THR A 224 -0.26 19.31 2.43
C THR A 224 1.04 19.47 1.65
N GLU A 225 2.09 20.02 2.26
CA GLU A 225 3.40 20.18 1.63
C GLU A 225 4.02 18.83 1.30
N LEU A 226 3.92 17.85 2.20
CA LEU A 226 4.42 16.50 1.99
C LEU A 226 3.70 15.80 0.82
N ILE A 227 2.37 15.92 0.74
CA ILE A 227 1.57 15.41 -0.39
C ILE A 227 2.04 16.03 -1.71
N ALA A 228 2.23 17.36 -1.74
CA ALA A 228 2.63 18.09 -2.93
C ALA A 228 3.99 17.65 -3.49
N GLN A 229 4.95 17.24 -2.64
CA GLN A 229 6.22 16.67 -3.09
C GLN A 229 6.03 15.37 -3.89
N GLY A 230 5.16 14.48 -3.40
CA GLY A 230 4.83 13.24 -4.09
C GLY A 230 4.06 13.48 -5.38
N GLU A 231 3.09 14.39 -5.38
CA GLU A 231 2.33 14.75 -6.59
C GLU A 231 3.23 15.31 -7.69
N SER A 232 4.11 16.25 -7.37
CA SER A 232 5.09 16.81 -8.33
C SER A 232 6.04 15.74 -8.88
N THR A 233 6.38 14.74 -8.07
CA THR A 233 7.20 13.61 -8.50
C THR A 233 6.41 12.70 -9.46
N LEU A 234 5.15 12.40 -9.16
CA LEU A 234 4.28 11.61 -10.03
C LEU A 234 4.06 12.29 -11.39
N GLU A 235 3.84 13.61 -11.41
CA GLU A 235 3.74 14.40 -12.65
C GLU A 235 4.98 14.26 -13.54
N THR A 236 6.16 14.03 -12.93
CA THR A 236 7.41 13.88 -13.66
C THR A 236 7.63 12.45 -14.18
N ILE A 237 7.23 11.42 -13.40
CA ILE A 237 7.50 10.02 -13.72
C ILE A 237 6.41 9.42 -14.61
N LEU A 238 5.14 9.73 -14.36
CA LEU A 238 4.02 9.16 -15.09
C LEU A 238 4.07 9.58 -16.58
N PRO A 239 3.67 8.68 -17.50
CA PRO A 239 3.00 7.39 -17.28
C PRO A 239 3.96 6.18 -17.13
N ALA A 240 5.26 6.39 -16.89
CA ALA A 240 6.19 5.30 -16.63
C ALA A 240 6.14 4.85 -15.16
N GLU A 241 6.71 3.68 -14.87
CA GLU A 241 6.94 3.24 -13.49
C GLU A 241 8.22 3.87 -12.93
N CYS A 242 9.26 4.00 -13.76
CA CYS A 242 10.50 4.66 -13.41
C CYS A 242 11.21 5.21 -14.65
N ILE A 243 11.62 6.47 -14.62
CA ILE A 243 12.30 7.15 -15.75
C ILE A 243 13.82 7.25 -15.58
N GLN A 244 14.39 6.70 -14.50
CA GLN A 244 15.83 6.77 -14.25
C GLN A 244 16.60 6.12 -15.42
N PRO A 245 17.74 6.70 -15.86
CA PRO A 245 18.42 6.27 -17.09
C PRO A 245 19.16 4.93 -16.95
N GLU A 246 19.40 4.47 -15.72
CA GLU A 246 20.07 3.19 -15.49
C GLU A 246 19.21 2.02 -16.02
N PRO A 247 19.72 1.13 -16.90
CA PRO A 247 18.90 0.09 -17.53
C PRO A 247 18.19 -0.86 -16.58
N LYS A 248 18.72 -1.09 -15.37
CA LYS A 248 18.09 -1.94 -14.35
C LYS A 248 16.97 -1.25 -13.57
N LYS A 249 16.89 0.09 -13.68
CA LYS A 249 15.89 0.92 -13.01
C LYS A 249 14.84 1.46 -13.97
N ASN A 250 15.25 1.82 -15.19
CA ASN A 250 14.33 2.32 -16.21
C ASN A 250 13.19 1.31 -16.44
N ARG A 251 11.96 1.74 -16.17
CA ARG A 251 10.77 0.92 -16.25
C ARG A 251 9.64 1.72 -16.90
N PRO A 252 9.52 1.67 -18.24
CA PRO A 252 8.55 2.47 -18.97
C PRO A 252 7.09 2.04 -18.75
N TYR A 253 6.86 0.85 -18.21
CA TYR A 253 5.56 0.30 -17.89
C TYR A 253 5.67 -0.72 -16.77
N ASP A 254 4.65 -0.78 -15.92
CA ASP A 254 4.48 -1.83 -14.93
C ASP A 254 3.00 -2.00 -14.58
N THR A 255 2.60 -3.21 -14.20
CA THR A 255 1.21 -3.47 -13.78
C THR A 255 0.89 -2.86 -12.42
N ALA A 256 1.89 -2.57 -11.58
CA ALA A 256 1.70 -1.86 -10.32
C ALA A 256 1.10 -0.46 -10.51
N LEU A 257 1.29 0.17 -11.68
CA LEU A 257 0.67 1.45 -12.03
C LEU A 257 -0.86 1.38 -12.06
N LEU A 258 -1.45 0.21 -12.31
CA LEU A 258 -2.91 0.05 -12.31
C LEU A 258 -3.52 0.36 -10.93
N PHE A 259 -2.76 0.18 -9.85
CA PHE A 259 -3.24 0.50 -8.52
C PHE A 259 -3.43 2.00 -8.29
N LEU A 260 -2.72 2.85 -9.04
CA LEU A 260 -2.90 4.31 -9.00
C LEU A 260 -4.24 4.74 -9.58
N ILE A 261 -4.79 3.94 -10.50
CA ILE A 261 -6.14 4.12 -11.04
C ILE A 261 -7.15 3.52 -10.05
N TYR A 262 -7.05 2.21 -9.78
CA TYR A 262 -7.93 1.52 -8.86
C TYR A 262 -7.13 0.57 -7.95
N PRO A 263 -7.26 0.66 -6.62
CA PRO A 263 -8.30 1.39 -5.88
C PRO A 263 -7.90 2.79 -5.43
N LEU A 264 -6.67 3.26 -5.69
CA LEU A 264 -6.16 4.48 -5.08
C LEU A 264 -6.76 5.78 -5.67
N GLN A 265 -7.29 5.73 -6.89
CA GLN A 265 -7.96 6.86 -7.55
C GLN A 265 -7.11 8.14 -7.59
N LEU A 266 -5.80 8.00 -7.73
CA LEU A 266 -4.87 9.12 -7.88
C LEU A 266 -4.83 9.65 -9.31
N VAL A 267 -5.13 8.79 -10.26
CA VAL A 267 -5.35 9.18 -11.65
C VAL A 267 -6.85 9.07 -11.93
N PRO A 268 -7.53 10.15 -12.38
CA PRO A 268 -8.98 10.15 -12.55
C PRO A 268 -9.46 9.04 -13.48
N GLU A 269 -10.54 8.33 -13.14
CA GLU A 269 -11.07 7.23 -13.96
C GLU A 269 -11.81 7.71 -15.24
N ASP A 270 -12.13 9.00 -15.37
CA ASP A 270 -13.12 9.45 -16.37
C ASP A 270 -12.55 10.18 -17.60
N THR A 271 -12.88 9.62 -18.76
CA THR A 271 -12.59 10.05 -20.14
C THR A 271 -13.36 11.28 -20.62
N ALA A 272 -14.23 11.89 -19.79
CA ALA A 272 -15.19 12.89 -20.27
C ALA A 272 -14.93 14.36 -19.86
N SER A 273 -13.99 14.66 -18.97
CA SER A 273 -13.78 16.03 -18.46
C SER A 273 -12.31 16.48 -18.34
N MET A 274 -11.38 15.69 -18.87
CA MET A 274 -9.95 15.93 -18.69
C MET A 274 -9.35 16.67 -19.90
N THR A 275 -8.53 17.69 -19.62
CA THR A 275 -7.67 18.35 -20.61
C THR A 275 -6.76 17.35 -21.33
N ASP A 276 -6.41 17.59 -22.59
CA ASP A 276 -5.70 16.68 -23.53
C ASP A 276 -4.56 15.84 -22.91
N SER A 277 -3.78 16.40 -21.98
CA SER A 277 -2.63 15.73 -21.37
C SER A 277 -2.96 14.56 -20.43
N THR A 278 -4.11 14.57 -19.76
CA THR A 278 -4.47 13.56 -18.74
C THR A 278 -5.20 12.37 -19.37
N LEU A 279 -5.94 12.61 -20.46
CA LEU A 279 -6.56 11.56 -21.27
C LEU A 279 -5.49 10.64 -21.87
N ASP A 280 -4.39 11.23 -22.36
CA ASP A 280 -3.22 10.52 -22.84
C ASP A 280 -2.63 9.64 -21.73
N CYS A 281 -2.52 10.08 -20.47
CA CYS A 281 -1.89 9.26 -19.42
C CYS A 281 -2.64 7.96 -19.12
N ASN A 282 -3.97 7.97 -19.01
CA ASN A 282 -4.75 6.75 -18.71
C ASN A 282 -4.82 5.78 -19.89
N LEU A 283 -5.07 6.30 -21.08
CA LEU A 283 -5.06 5.51 -22.30
C LEU A 283 -3.65 4.99 -22.55
N VAL A 284 -2.60 5.77 -22.31
CA VAL A 284 -1.20 5.32 -22.42
C VAL A 284 -0.85 4.28 -21.36
N LEU A 285 -1.31 4.42 -20.11
CA LEU A 285 -1.12 3.41 -19.07
C LEU A 285 -1.78 2.09 -19.48
N LEU A 286 -3.06 2.12 -19.85
CA LEU A 286 -3.81 0.93 -20.26
C LEU A 286 -3.31 0.35 -21.61
N GLU A 287 -3.04 1.18 -22.61
CA GLU A 287 -2.53 0.75 -23.93
C GLU A 287 -1.09 0.22 -23.84
N LYS A 288 -0.18 0.87 -23.13
CA LYS A 288 1.21 0.38 -23.00
C LYS A 288 1.28 -0.92 -22.20
N ILE A 289 0.46 -1.09 -21.16
CA ILE A 289 0.36 -2.37 -20.44
C ILE A 289 -0.21 -3.47 -21.36
N THR A 290 -1.22 -3.15 -22.19
CA THR A 290 -1.83 -4.11 -23.12
C THR A 290 -0.89 -4.55 -24.26
N ILE A 291 0.05 -3.70 -24.69
CA ILE A 291 1.02 -4.02 -25.73
C ILE A 291 2.16 -4.90 -25.19
N SER A 292 2.52 -4.77 -23.91
CA SER A 292 3.54 -5.59 -23.23
C SER A 292 3.11 -7.06 -23.08
N SER A 293 1.84 -7.34 -22.80
CA SER A 293 1.31 -8.71 -22.65
C SER A 293 1.11 -9.47 -23.96
N ARG A 294 1.53 -8.91 -25.10
CA ARG A 294 1.42 -9.49 -26.45
C ARG A 294 2.77 -9.83 -27.08
N ARG A 295 3.86 -9.85 -26.31
CA ARG A 295 5.18 -10.31 -26.76
C ARG A 295 5.63 -11.55 -26.02
#